data_AF-A0A1M6YV96-F1
#
_entry.id   AF-A0A1M6YV96-F1
#
_cell.length_a   1.000
_cell.length_b   1.000
_cell.length_c   1.000
_cell.angle_alpha   90.00
_cell.angle_beta   90.00
_cell.angle_gamma   90.00
#
_symmetry.space_group_name_H-M   'P 1'
#
loop_
_entity.id
_entity.type
_entity.pdbx_description
1 polymer ?
#
loop_
_entity_poly.entity_id
_entity_poly.type
_entity_poly.pdbx_seq_one_letter_code
_entity_poly.pdbx_strand_id
1 'polypeptide(L)'
;MSDDINELLDETFDFCIEQLEEAGDDVFRLSTPIQTVLTVYNAQGIIDNGGFQYFFENDFPQTPPYSFFSDAYRRIGAECAADNIDKAARLFGFENPHLDMEKRQRFLDEISEDEANEDSLFHRLGDEICGDDSVFEKLADYIKQNIQYFRKNNN
;
A
#
# COMPACT_ATOMS: atom_id res chain seq x y z
N MET A 1 -18.30 -2.79 0.71
CA MET A 1 -18.11 -2.19 2.06
C MET A 1 -19.33 -1.37 2.53
N SER A 2 -19.57 -1.21 3.84
CA SER A 2 -20.69 -0.41 4.39
C SER A 2 -20.35 1.08 4.55
N ASP A 3 -21.36 1.96 4.49
CA ASP A 3 -21.19 3.42 4.64
C ASP A 3 -20.43 3.82 5.92
N ASP A 4 -20.78 3.21 7.07
CA ASP A 4 -20.09 3.47 8.36
C ASP A 4 -18.58 3.14 8.33
N ILE A 5 -18.17 2.18 7.51
CA ILE A 5 -16.75 1.81 7.38
C ILE A 5 -16.04 2.83 6.49
N ASN A 6 -16.67 3.26 5.40
CA ASN A 6 -16.11 4.30 4.52
C ASN A 6 -15.88 5.59 5.32
N GLU A 7 -16.89 6.05 6.07
CA GLU A 7 -16.79 7.26 6.90
C GLU A 7 -15.65 7.15 7.92
N LEU A 8 -15.54 6.03 8.64
CA LEU A 8 -14.44 5.79 9.57
C LEU A 8 -13.06 5.86 8.89
N LEU A 9 -12.92 5.22 7.73
CA LEU A 9 -11.66 5.18 6.99
C LEU A 9 -11.27 6.57 6.51
N ASP A 10 -12.21 7.31 5.91
CA ASP A 10 -11.96 8.64 5.36
C ASP A 10 -11.60 9.64 6.46
N GLU A 11 -12.38 9.71 7.55
CA GLU A 11 -12.07 10.60 8.69
C GLU A 11 -10.71 10.27 9.33
N THR A 12 -10.39 8.98 9.45
CA THR A 12 -9.11 8.56 10.03
C THR A 12 -7.95 8.88 9.08
N PHE A 13 -8.15 8.72 7.78
CA PHE A 13 -7.15 9.04 6.78
C PHE A 13 -6.86 10.54 6.74
N ASP A 14 -7.89 11.39 6.76
CA ASP A 14 -7.76 12.84 6.84
C ASP A 14 -6.94 13.25 8.08
N PHE A 15 -7.25 12.68 9.25
CA PHE A 15 -6.44 12.88 10.45
C PHE A 15 -4.97 12.45 10.25
N CYS A 16 -4.73 11.30 9.63
CA CYS A 16 -3.37 10.82 9.39
C CYS A 16 -2.59 11.72 8.42
N ILE A 17 -3.26 12.33 7.44
CA ILE A 17 -2.67 13.31 6.52
C ILE A 17 -2.24 14.56 7.28
N GLU A 18 -3.08 15.11 8.15
CA GLU A 18 -2.69 16.25 9.00
C GLU A 18 -1.43 15.93 9.84
N GLN A 19 -1.35 14.72 10.38
CA GLN A 19 -0.18 14.27 11.14
C GLN A 19 1.08 14.13 10.25
N LEU A 20 0.92 13.68 9.01
CA LEU A 20 2.02 13.60 8.05
C LEU A 20 2.56 14.98 7.68
N GLU A 21 1.68 15.96 7.48
CA GLU A 21 2.06 17.36 7.23
C GLU A 21 2.84 17.94 8.42
N GLU A 22 2.37 17.72 9.66
CA GLU A 22 3.06 18.13 10.89
C GLU A 22 4.45 17.47 11.03
N ALA A 23 4.62 16.26 10.49
CA ALA A 23 5.89 15.53 10.44
C ALA A 23 6.82 15.99 9.30
N GLY A 24 6.36 16.88 8.42
CA GLY A 24 7.12 17.38 7.26
C GLY A 24 7.19 16.37 6.11
N ASP A 25 6.07 15.70 5.83
CA ASP A 25 5.91 14.73 4.74
C ASP A 25 6.86 13.52 4.83
N ASP A 26 7.29 13.18 6.05
CA ASP A 26 8.15 12.04 6.34
C ASP A 26 7.37 11.01 7.16
N VAL A 27 6.88 9.98 6.47
CA VAL A 27 6.08 8.90 7.08
C VAL A 27 6.85 8.18 8.19
N PHE A 28 8.18 8.10 8.12
CA PHE A 28 8.99 7.40 9.12
C PHE A 28 9.05 8.11 10.48
N ARG A 29 8.64 9.38 10.54
CA ARG A 29 8.55 10.15 11.79
C ARG A 29 7.24 9.93 12.56
N LEU A 30 6.28 9.23 11.95
CA LEU A 30 4.96 8.96 12.54
C LEU A 30 4.97 7.68 13.39
N SER A 31 3.94 7.52 14.22
CA SER A 31 3.75 6.27 14.96
C SER A 31 3.35 5.12 14.02
N THR A 32 3.69 3.87 14.36
CA THR A 32 3.38 2.70 13.53
C THR A 32 1.90 2.58 13.13
N PRO A 33 0.90 2.87 13.99
CA PRO A 33 -0.50 2.87 13.58
C PRO A 33 -0.83 3.87 12.47
N ILE A 34 -0.32 5.11 12.58
CA ILE A 34 -0.52 6.15 11.57
C ILE A 34 0.19 5.77 10.26
N GLN A 35 1.45 5.30 10.36
CA GLN A 35 2.19 4.78 9.20
C GLN A 35 1.38 3.69 8.48
N THR A 36 0.79 2.76 9.23
CA THR A 36 0.03 1.64 8.67
C THR A 36 -1.20 2.12 7.90
N VAL A 37 -1.97 3.04 8.46
CA VAL A 37 -3.16 3.59 7.78
C VAL A 37 -2.76 4.32 6.49
N LEU A 38 -1.80 5.24 6.57
CA LEU A 38 -1.33 5.98 5.38
C LEU A 38 -0.79 5.04 4.30
N THR A 39 -0.03 4.03 4.69
CA THR A 39 0.62 3.11 3.75
C THR A 39 -0.41 2.23 3.06
N VAL A 40 -1.30 1.58 3.81
CA VAL A 40 -2.30 0.67 3.23
C VAL A 40 -3.30 1.46 2.39
N TYR A 41 -3.86 2.55 2.93
CA TYR A 41 -4.91 3.30 2.23
C TYR A 41 -4.40 3.84 0.88
N ASN A 42 -3.21 4.45 0.86
CA ASN A 42 -2.62 4.94 -0.39
C ASN A 42 -2.23 3.80 -1.34
N ALA A 43 -1.55 2.77 -0.85
CA ALA A 43 -1.10 1.67 -1.70
C ALA A 43 -2.28 0.91 -2.32
N GLN A 44 -3.31 0.60 -1.53
CA GLN A 44 -4.50 -0.08 -2.02
C GLN A 44 -5.24 0.79 -3.04
N GLY A 45 -5.37 2.10 -2.79
CA GLY A 45 -5.97 3.02 -3.76
C GLY A 45 -5.21 3.07 -5.10
N ILE A 46 -3.87 2.97 -5.09
CA ILE A 46 -3.08 2.88 -6.33
C ILE A 46 -3.31 1.52 -7.03
N ILE A 47 -3.29 0.43 -6.27
CA ILE A 47 -3.50 -0.93 -6.77
C ILE A 47 -4.91 -1.08 -7.37
N ASP A 48 -5.94 -0.54 -6.73
CA ASP A 48 -7.32 -0.61 -7.23
C ASP A 48 -7.52 0.19 -8.51
N ASN A 49 -6.68 1.20 -8.76
CA ASN A 49 -6.75 2.02 -9.97
C ASN A 49 -6.05 1.39 -11.19
N GLY A 50 -5.07 0.50 -11.00
CA GLY A 50 -4.30 -0.05 -12.13
C GLY A 50 -3.37 -1.22 -11.79
N GLY A 51 -3.68 -1.97 -10.74
CA GLY A 51 -2.96 -3.14 -10.28
C GLY A 51 -1.53 -2.85 -9.82
N PHE A 52 -0.73 -3.90 -9.81
CA PHE A 52 0.68 -3.81 -9.45
C PHE A 52 1.51 -2.99 -10.43
N GLN A 53 1.12 -2.91 -11.70
CA GLN A 53 1.77 -2.02 -12.67
C GLN A 53 1.82 -0.60 -12.10
N TYR A 54 0.66 -0.04 -11.76
CA TYR A 54 0.58 1.31 -11.23
C TYR A 54 1.35 1.43 -9.90
N PHE A 55 1.19 0.45 -9.00
CA PHE A 55 1.90 0.48 -7.72
C PHE A 55 3.43 0.55 -7.87
N PHE A 56 4.01 -0.23 -8.78
CA PHE A 56 5.47 -0.30 -8.95
C PHE A 56 6.06 0.79 -9.87
N GLU A 57 5.24 1.42 -10.72
CA GLU A 57 5.60 2.65 -11.46
C GLU A 57 5.77 3.86 -10.54
N ASN A 58 5.07 3.89 -9.40
CA ASN A 58 5.13 5.01 -8.46
C ASN A 58 6.50 5.10 -7.73
N ASP A 59 7.07 6.30 -7.73
CA ASP A 59 8.16 6.67 -6.82
C ASP A 59 7.57 7.28 -5.54
N PHE A 60 7.51 6.46 -4.50
CA PHE A 60 6.98 6.88 -3.20
C PHE A 60 7.92 7.86 -2.49
N PRO A 61 7.38 8.86 -1.77
CA PRO A 61 8.19 9.74 -0.91
C PRO A 61 9.10 8.94 0.03
N GLN A 62 10.33 9.42 0.18
CA GLN A 62 11.40 8.76 0.96
C GLN A 62 11.80 7.35 0.48
N THR A 63 11.29 6.90 -0.68
CA THR A 63 11.64 5.63 -1.33
C THR A 63 11.68 4.44 -0.35
N PRO A 64 10.61 4.14 0.38
CA PRO A 64 10.58 2.97 1.27
C PRO A 64 10.83 1.67 0.50
N PRO A 65 11.50 0.68 1.11
CA PRO A 65 11.56 -0.66 0.53
C PRO A 65 10.16 -1.26 0.41
N TYR A 66 9.90 -2.08 -0.62
CA TYR A 66 8.56 -2.67 -0.80
C TYR A 66 8.09 -3.53 0.39
N SER A 67 9.02 -4.04 1.19
CA SER A 67 8.69 -4.73 2.44
C SER A 67 7.93 -3.82 3.42
N PHE A 68 8.17 -2.50 3.42
CA PHE A 68 7.44 -1.54 4.24
C PHE A 68 5.93 -1.59 4.00
N PHE A 69 5.52 -1.74 2.74
CA PHE A 69 4.12 -1.91 2.35
C PHE A 69 3.61 -3.28 2.76
N SER A 70 4.32 -4.36 2.40
CA SER A 70 3.90 -5.72 2.78
C SER A 70 3.71 -5.85 4.30
N ASP A 71 4.60 -5.27 5.11
CA ASP A 71 4.52 -5.30 6.57
C ASP A 71 3.31 -4.50 7.09
N ALA A 72 2.90 -3.43 6.40
CA ALA A 72 1.67 -2.71 6.73
C ALA A 72 0.43 -3.56 6.48
N TYR A 73 0.38 -4.29 5.36
CA TYR A 73 -0.69 -5.24 5.07
C TYR A 73 -0.73 -6.39 6.08
N ARG A 74 0.44 -6.92 6.50
CA ARG A 74 0.50 -7.93 7.57
C ARG A 74 -0.06 -7.42 8.90
N ARG A 75 0.24 -6.17 9.27
CA ARG A 75 -0.23 -5.56 10.53
C ARG A 75 -1.75 -5.49 10.62
N ILE A 76 -2.45 -5.33 9.50
CA ILE A 76 -3.92 -5.36 9.46
C ILE A 76 -4.48 -6.79 9.28
N GLY A 77 -3.63 -7.80 9.14
CA GLY A 77 -4.02 -9.19 8.91
C GLY A 77 -4.29 -9.55 7.45
N ALA A 78 -3.90 -8.72 6.48
CA ALA A 78 -4.03 -8.97 5.05
C ALA A 78 -2.81 -9.76 4.51
N GLU A 79 -2.57 -10.95 5.06
CA GLU A 79 -1.38 -11.77 4.77
C GLU A 79 -1.24 -12.13 3.29
N CYS A 80 -2.34 -12.52 2.62
CA CYS A 80 -2.30 -12.86 1.19
C CYS A 80 -1.83 -11.68 0.33
N ALA A 81 -2.33 -10.48 0.62
CA ALA A 81 -1.94 -9.27 -0.10
C ALA A 81 -0.47 -8.92 0.17
N ALA A 82 -0.03 -9.00 1.43
CA ALA A 82 1.37 -8.79 1.78
C ALA A 82 2.31 -9.75 1.05
N ASP A 83 1.96 -11.03 1.01
CA ASP A 83 2.75 -12.06 0.32
C ASP A 83 2.79 -11.83 -1.20
N ASN A 84 1.70 -11.34 -1.78
CA ASN A 84 1.66 -11.02 -3.20
C ASN A 84 2.53 -9.80 -3.54
N ILE A 85 2.53 -8.76 -2.70
CA ILE A 85 3.44 -7.61 -2.83
C ILE A 85 4.90 -8.09 -2.78
N ASP A 86 5.24 -8.94 -1.80
CA ASP A 86 6.61 -9.48 -1.66
C ASP A 86 7.02 -10.35 -2.84
N LYS A 87 6.11 -11.21 -3.34
CA LYS A 87 6.38 -12.04 -4.52
C LYS A 87 6.61 -11.17 -5.75
N ALA A 88 5.75 -10.19 -6.00
CA ALA A 88 5.87 -9.29 -7.14
C ALA A 88 7.17 -8.47 -7.09
N ALA A 89 7.52 -7.94 -5.92
CA ALA A 89 8.78 -7.22 -5.73
C ALA A 89 10.03 -8.09 -5.99
N ARG A 90 9.95 -9.41 -5.79
CA ARG A 90 11.06 -10.33 -6.11
C ARG A 90 11.19 -10.61 -7.61
N LEU A 91 10.12 -10.44 -8.40
CA LEU A 91 10.15 -10.70 -9.84
C LEU A 91 11.07 -9.73 -10.59
N PHE A 92 11.32 -8.54 -10.05
CA PHE A 92 12.31 -7.60 -10.61
C PHE A 92 13.70 -8.23 -10.76
N GLY A 93 14.08 -9.20 -9.92
CA GLY A 93 15.33 -9.94 -10.08
C GLY A 93 16.61 -9.15 -9.74
N PHE A 94 16.49 -7.99 -9.09
CA PHE A 94 17.63 -7.20 -8.61
C PHE A 94 17.38 -6.61 -7.21
N GLU A 95 18.47 -6.21 -6.53
CA GLU A 95 18.40 -5.70 -5.16
C GLU A 95 17.81 -4.29 -5.10
N ASN A 96 17.01 -4.01 -4.07
CA ASN A 96 16.43 -2.70 -3.77
C ASN A 96 15.71 -2.04 -4.97
N PRO A 97 14.68 -2.70 -5.55
CA PRO A 97 13.99 -2.18 -6.72
C PRO A 97 13.42 -0.77 -6.51
N HIS A 98 12.98 -0.43 -5.30
CA HIS A 98 12.54 0.91 -4.89
C HIS A 98 13.58 2.05 -5.11
N LEU A 99 14.87 1.75 -5.31
CA LEU A 99 15.92 2.75 -5.54
C LEU A 99 16.32 2.93 -7.02
N ASP A 100 15.81 2.09 -7.93
CA ASP A 100 16.25 2.08 -9.34
C ASP A 100 15.04 2.11 -10.29
N MET A 101 14.48 3.30 -10.47
CA MET A 101 13.32 3.55 -11.33
C MET A 101 13.54 3.06 -12.77
N GLU A 102 14.74 3.25 -13.32
CA GLU A 102 15.04 2.88 -14.70
C GLU A 102 14.98 1.36 -14.92
N LYS A 103 15.53 0.56 -13.98
CA LYS A 103 15.41 -0.90 -14.06
C LYS A 103 13.99 -1.38 -13.81
N ARG A 104 13.26 -0.77 -12.89
CA ARG A 104 11.84 -1.12 -12.68
C ARG A 104 11.03 -0.87 -13.96
N GLN A 105 11.16 0.31 -14.56
CA GLN A 105 10.40 0.67 -15.76
C GLN A 105 10.67 -0.31 -16.90
N ARG A 106 11.94 -0.67 -17.16
CA ARG A 106 12.27 -1.66 -18.19
C ARG A 106 11.57 -3.01 -17.96
N PHE A 107 11.58 -3.51 -16.72
CA PHE A 107 10.90 -4.76 -16.38
C PHE A 107 9.38 -4.65 -16.61
N LEU A 108 8.78 -3.52 -16.24
CA LEU A 108 7.34 -3.28 -16.41
C LEU A 108 6.95 -3.10 -17.88
N ASP A 109 7.77 -2.42 -18.69
CA ASP A 109 7.61 -2.31 -20.13
C ASP A 109 7.68 -3.71 -20.80
N GLU A 110 8.66 -4.53 -20.43
CA GLU A 110 8.82 -5.90 -20.97
C GLU A 110 7.61 -6.81 -20.67
N ILE A 111 6.98 -6.64 -19.50
CA ILE A 111 5.81 -7.44 -19.11
C ILE A 111 4.53 -6.92 -19.77
N SER A 112 4.43 -5.62 -20.07
CA SER A 112 3.22 -5.02 -20.65
C SER A 112 3.18 -5.09 -22.19
N GLU A 113 4.33 -5.13 -22.87
CA GLU A 113 4.40 -5.17 -24.34
C GLU A 113 4.07 -6.54 -24.95
N ASP A 114 4.07 -7.60 -24.14
CA ASP A 114 3.81 -8.96 -24.60
C ASP A 114 2.38 -9.37 -24.23
N GLU A 115 1.47 -9.43 -25.21
CA GLU A 115 0.08 -9.89 -25.02
C GLU A 115 0.00 -11.30 -24.41
N ALA A 116 1.04 -12.14 -24.53
CA ALA A 116 1.10 -13.43 -23.85
C ALA A 116 1.41 -13.32 -22.34
N ASN A 117 1.85 -12.16 -21.87
CA ASN A 117 2.16 -11.85 -20.47
C ASN A 117 0.99 -11.19 -19.72
N GLU A 118 -0.19 -10.98 -20.34
CA GLU A 118 -1.40 -10.61 -19.60
C GLU A 118 -1.72 -11.66 -18.52
N ASP A 119 -1.43 -12.95 -18.77
CA ASP A 119 -1.54 -14.05 -17.79
C ASP A 119 -0.26 -14.26 -16.93
N SER A 120 0.69 -13.33 -16.98
CA SER A 120 1.94 -13.44 -16.23
C SER A 120 1.69 -13.57 -14.73
N LEU A 121 2.65 -14.16 -14.02
CA LEU A 121 2.58 -14.22 -12.56
C LEU A 121 2.46 -12.82 -11.95
N PHE A 122 3.05 -11.79 -12.57
CA PHE A 122 3.00 -10.41 -12.06
C PHE A 122 1.56 -9.86 -12.05
N HIS A 123 0.85 -9.97 -13.17
CA HIS A 123 -0.54 -9.53 -13.28
C HIS A 123 -1.45 -10.32 -12.34
N ARG A 124 -1.34 -11.65 -12.33
CA ARG A 124 -2.16 -12.51 -11.45
C ARG A 124 -2.00 -12.17 -9.96
N LEU A 125 -0.79 -11.85 -9.51
CA LEU A 125 -0.56 -11.45 -8.11
C LEU A 125 -1.23 -10.11 -7.78
N GLY A 126 -1.26 -9.17 -8.74
CA GLY A 126 -1.93 -7.88 -8.60
C GLY A 126 -3.45 -7.99 -8.65
N ASP A 127 -3.98 -8.79 -9.57
CA ASP A 127 -5.42 -9.03 -9.74
C ASP A 127 -6.06 -9.67 -8.52
N GLU A 128 -5.31 -10.51 -7.79
CA GLU A 128 -5.78 -11.11 -6.53
C GLU A 128 -6.01 -10.08 -5.41
N ILE A 129 -5.43 -8.88 -5.51
CA ILE A 129 -5.55 -7.81 -4.50
C ILE A 129 -6.39 -6.63 -5.02
N CYS A 130 -6.38 -6.40 -6.33
CA CYS A 130 -7.13 -5.32 -6.98
C CYS A 130 -8.64 -5.47 -6.73
N GLY A 131 -9.24 -4.48 -6.07
CA GLY A 131 -10.64 -4.49 -5.68
C GLY A 131 -10.98 -5.43 -4.52
N ASP A 132 -9.99 -5.93 -3.75
CA ASP A 132 -10.25 -6.71 -2.54
C ASP A 132 -10.74 -5.80 -1.40
N ASP A 133 -12.07 -5.59 -1.34
CA ASP A 133 -12.77 -4.90 -0.25
C ASP A 133 -12.33 -5.36 1.15
N SER A 134 -11.90 -6.63 1.28
CA SER A 134 -11.51 -7.19 2.57
C SER A 134 -10.25 -6.55 3.17
N VAL A 135 -9.44 -5.86 2.36
CA VAL A 135 -8.29 -5.06 2.82
C VAL A 135 -8.77 -3.87 3.62
N PHE A 136 -9.76 -3.13 3.11
CA PHE A 136 -10.31 -1.95 3.79
C PHE A 136 -11.11 -2.33 5.04
N GLU A 137 -11.83 -3.46 5.01
CA GLU A 137 -12.49 -4.00 6.20
C GLU A 137 -11.48 -4.33 7.31
N LYS A 138 -10.35 -4.96 6.97
CA LYS A 138 -9.25 -5.25 7.90
C LYS A 138 -8.58 -3.98 8.42
N LEU A 139 -8.40 -2.99 7.56
CA LEU A 139 -7.86 -1.69 7.94
C LEU A 139 -8.78 -0.99 8.96
N ALA A 140 -10.09 -1.04 8.74
CA ALA A 140 -11.08 -0.49 9.68
C ALA A 140 -11.05 -1.21 11.03
N ASP A 141 -10.91 -2.53 11.04
CA ASP A 141 -10.74 -3.29 12.28
C ASP A 141 -9.44 -2.93 13.00
N TYR A 142 -8.34 -2.77 12.27
CA TYR A 142 -7.08 -2.29 12.81
C TYR A 142 -7.20 -0.90 13.44
N ILE A 143 -7.90 0.03 12.79
CA ILE A 143 -8.16 1.38 13.32
C ILE A 143 -8.94 1.31 14.63
N LYS A 144 -10.02 0.52 14.67
CA LYS A 144 -10.84 0.34 15.89
C LYS A 144 -10.03 -0.21 17.05
N GLN A 145 -9.13 -1.16 16.79
CA GLN A 145 -8.25 -1.75 17.81
C GLN A 145 -7.16 -0.77 18.31
N ASN A 146 -6.85 0.25 17.53
CA ASN A 146 -5.79 1.23 17.81
C ASN A 146 -6.33 2.66 17.95
N ILE A 147 -7.62 2.82 18.29
CA ILE A 147 -8.34 4.10 18.22
C ILE A 147 -7.69 5.23 19.02
N GLN A 148 -6.93 4.91 20.07
CA GLN A 148 -6.19 5.88 20.88
C GLN A 148 -5.12 6.67 20.10
N TYR A 149 -4.66 6.16 18.95
CA TYR A 149 -3.67 6.82 18.11
C TYR A 149 -4.28 7.78 17.08
N PHE A 150 -5.61 7.73 16.90
CA PHE A 150 -6.32 8.46 15.84
C PHE A 150 -7.28 9.53 16.39
N ARG A 151 -7.07 9.94 17.65
CA ARG A 151 -7.87 10.98 18.29
C ARG A 151 -6.97 12.15 18.65
N LYS A 152 -7.38 13.37 18.29
CA LYS A 152 -6.77 14.58 18.87
C LYS A 152 -6.99 14.54 20.38
N ASN A 153 -5.90 14.60 21.15
CA ASN A 153 -6.01 14.86 22.58
C ASN A 153 -6.57 16.27 22.74
N ASN A 154 -7.85 16.38 23.06
CA ASN A 154 -8.45 17.64 23.49
C ASN A 154 -7.84 17.99 24.86
N ASN A 155 -6.74 18.73 24.86
CA ASN A 155 -6.26 19.48 26.03
C ASN A 155 -6.95 20.84 26.08
#